data_AF-A0A2N5VNZ6-F1
#
_entry.id   AF-A0A2N5VNZ6-F1
#
_cell.length_a   1.000
_cell.length_b   1.000
_cell.length_c   1.000
_cell.angle_alpha   90.00
_cell.angle_beta   90.00
_cell.angle_gamma   90.00
#
_symmetry.space_group_name_H-M   'P 1'
#
loop_
_entity.id
_entity.type
_entity.pdbx_description
1 polymer ?
#
loop_
_entity_poly.entity_id
_entity_poly.type
_entity_poly.pdbx_seq_one_letter_code
_entity_poly.pdbx_strand_id
1 'polypeptide(L)'
;MSATATPFFRSLARWSDQQPPHHLHPSLHGLTSPSLSLLQKLLLLPVQPDPFPRKRRAAVMVGLFASRHGHLNVLLTRRSKTMRTYAGETALPGGKMEPQDLTLEHTARREAHEECGITLNRHKVRKLATLSPFLSRGNLIVTPVVFFITDQTLMPRLNAKEVDVLFSHPLENFLTGPISRSYEIPWFSTKVPYRLFEFPSKHSPIIGFTADILIEVAVIGYGREPDFERKAAGQLAMSEIITIALQEAPEFQSDDQALGVAKHDLLEDGSPRGTLCSRFVDALQPPQMSISQTLSSLGKRFLGKRELVHLDLRAHSKFNPALPLGDLVVPGA
;
A
#
# COMPACT_ATOMS: atom_id res chain seq x y z
N MET A 1 38.64 6.50 -9.05
CA MET A 1 37.93 6.31 -7.77
C MET A 1 36.94 7.47 -7.59
N SER A 2 35.68 7.26 -7.97
CA SER A 2 34.55 8.13 -7.62
C SER A 2 33.28 7.30 -7.87
N ALA A 3 32.63 6.87 -6.78
CA ALA A 3 31.40 6.10 -6.84
C ALA A 3 30.26 7.06 -7.19
N THR A 4 29.73 6.92 -8.40
CA THR A 4 28.58 7.66 -8.90
C THR A 4 27.36 7.38 -8.03
N ALA A 5 26.91 8.36 -7.25
CA ALA A 5 25.61 8.32 -6.60
C ALA A 5 24.51 8.18 -7.66
N THR A 6 23.79 7.07 -7.61
CA THR A 6 22.71 6.68 -8.53
C THR A 6 21.63 7.77 -8.62
N PRO A 7 20.96 7.98 -9.77
CA PRO A 7 19.83 8.92 -9.93
C PRO A 7 18.73 8.79 -8.86
N PHE A 8 18.65 7.63 -8.21
CA PHE A 8 17.80 7.30 -7.08
C PHE A 8 17.90 8.31 -5.91
N PHE A 9 19.11 8.70 -5.50
CA PHE A 9 19.26 9.72 -4.45
C PHE A 9 18.81 11.10 -4.92
N ARG A 10 18.79 11.41 -6.22
CA ARG A 10 18.33 12.73 -6.71
C ARG A 10 16.83 12.92 -6.50
N SER A 11 16.02 11.86 -6.50
CA SER A 11 14.56 11.92 -6.22
C SER A 11 14.27 12.12 -4.73
N LEU A 12 14.96 11.37 -3.86
CA LEU A 12 14.93 11.58 -2.40
C LEU A 12 15.76 12.79 -1.94
N ALA A 13 16.56 13.41 -2.82
CA ALA A 13 17.25 14.68 -2.57
C ALA A 13 16.44 15.89 -3.03
N ARG A 14 15.50 15.73 -3.99
CA ARG A 14 14.37 16.69 -4.18
C ARG A 14 13.42 16.73 -2.97
N TRP A 15 13.69 15.91 -1.94
CA TRP A 15 13.13 16.08 -0.60
C TRP A 15 13.54 17.41 0.04
N SER A 16 14.59 18.01 -0.49
CA SER A 16 15.03 19.36 -0.26
C SER A 16 14.69 20.21 -1.52
N ASP A 17 13.71 21.10 -1.43
CA ASP A 17 13.70 22.28 -2.30
C ASP A 17 14.60 23.40 -1.71
N GLN A 18 15.53 23.06 -0.80
CA GLN A 18 16.28 24.06 0.00
C GLN A 18 17.70 23.64 0.50
N GLN A 19 18.24 22.42 0.28
CA GLN A 19 19.54 21.96 0.81
C GLN A 19 20.35 20.98 -0.10
N PRO A 20 21.70 20.97 -0.01
CA PRO A 20 22.55 20.25 -0.97
C PRO A 20 22.43 18.71 -0.95
N PRO A 21 22.75 18.03 -2.07
CA PRO A 21 22.29 16.67 -2.43
C PRO A 21 23.01 15.49 -1.74
N HIS A 22 23.68 15.69 -0.60
CA HIS A 22 24.55 14.67 0.01
C HIS A 22 24.03 14.07 1.33
N HIS A 23 22.90 14.56 1.85
CA HIS A 23 22.32 14.04 3.09
C HIS A 23 20.87 13.59 2.87
N LEU A 24 20.51 12.43 3.42
CA LEU A 24 19.11 12.00 3.49
C LEU A 24 18.32 13.06 4.27
N HIS A 25 17.09 13.34 3.84
CA HIS A 25 16.24 14.28 4.57
C HIS A 25 16.07 13.77 6.02
N PRO A 26 16.18 14.62 7.06
CA PRO A 26 16.17 14.18 8.45
C PRO A 26 14.97 13.28 8.82
N SER A 27 13.82 13.48 8.16
CA SER A 27 12.63 12.64 8.36
C SER A 27 12.76 11.19 7.89
N LEU A 28 13.81 10.86 7.15
CA LEU A 28 14.15 9.49 6.78
C LEU A 28 15.09 8.80 7.75
N HIS A 29 15.80 9.57 8.58
CA HIS A 29 16.76 8.99 9.49
C HIS A 29 16.04 8.04 10.45
N GLY A 30 16.64 6.87 10.65
CA GLY A 30 16.09 5.84 11.53
C GLY A 30 15.03 4.93 10.89
N LEU A 31 14.63 5.12 9.63
CA LEU A 31 13.85 4.10 8.91
C LEU A 31 14.70 2.85 8.63
N THR A 32 14.06 1.69 8.68
CA THR A 32 14.69 0.43 8.29
C THR A 32 14.89 0.36 6.77
N SER A 33 15.81 -0.49 6.29
CA SER A 33 16.02 -0.69 4.85
C SER A 33 14.75 -1.12 4.10
N PRO A 34 13.90 -2.04 4.63
CA PRO A 34 12.62 -2.34 4.02
C PRO A 34 11.70 -1.12 3.91
N SER A 35 11.59 -0.30 4.95
CA SER A 35 10.80 0.94 4.90
C SER A 35 11.30 1.92 3.84
N LEU A 36 12.61 2.11 3.71
CA LEU A 36 13.19 2.98 2.69
C LEU A 36 12.92 2.47 1.27
N SER A 37 13.11 1.16 1.05
CA SER A 37 12.79 0.50 -0.22
C SER A 37 11.31 0.64 -0.57
N LEU A 38 10.43 0.55 0.43
CA LEU A 38 9.00 0.74 0.26
C LEU A 38 8.64 2.15 -0.21
N LEU A 39 9.14 3.18 0.47
CA LEU A 39 8.89 4.56 0.08
C LEU A 39 9.44 4.85 -1.33
N GLN A 40 10.60 4.29 -1.67
CA GLN A 40 11.18 4.36 -3.00
C GLN A 40 10.24 3.76 -4.05
N LYS A 41 9.75 2.53 -3.85
CA LYS A 41 8.87 1.86 -4.81
C LYS A 41 7.61 2.67 -5.05
N LEU A 42 6.98 3.19 -3.99
CA LEU A 42 5.80 4.05 -4.12
C LEU A 42 6.09 5.34 -4.90
N LEU A 43 7.23 6.01 -4.65
CA LEU A 43 7.61 7.22 -5.38
C LEU A 43 7.91 6.99 -6.87
N LEU A 44 8.34 5.78 -7.22
CA LEU A 44 8.67 5.39 -8.60
C LEU A 44 7.45 4.85 -9.36
N LEU A 45 6.27 4.76 -8.72
CA LEU A 45 5.07 4.34 -9.42
C LEU A 45 4.73 5.33 -10.54
N PRO A 46 4.40 4.83 -11.75
CA PRO A 46 3.96 5.69 -12.82
C PRO A 46 2.67 6.40 -12.44
N VAL A 47 2.53 7.64 -12.89
CA VAL A 47 1.25 8.35 -12.79
C VAL A 47 0.24 7.61 -13.66
N GLN A 48 -0.81 7.10 -13.04
CA GLN A 48 -1.87 6.43 -13.76
C GLN A 48 -2.85 7.45 -14.34
N PRO A 49 -3.35 7.24 -15.57
CA PRO A 49 -4.45 8.04 -16.08
C PRO A 49 -5.68 7.87 -15.19
N ASP A 50 -6.44 8.96 -15.04
CA ASP A 50 -7.66 8.99 -14.24
C ASP A 50 -8.87 9.30 -15.13
N PRO A 51 -9.37 8.31 -15.90
CA PRO A 51 -10.39 8.57 -16.92
C PRO A 51 -11.81 8.63 -16.34
N PHE A 52 -11.98 8.39 -15.04
CA PHE A 52 -13.28 8.20 -14.40
C PHE A 52 -14.09 9.50 -14.25
N PRO A 53 -15.44 9.42 -14.26
CA PRO A 53 -16.31 10.59 -14.09
C PRO A 53 -16.07 11.29 -12.76
N ARG A 54 -16.25 12.62 -12.68
CA ARG A 54 -16.16 13.36 -11.40
C ARG A 54 -17.27 12.97 -10.41
N LYS A 55 -18.44 12.56 -10.91
CA LYS A 55 -19.53 12.05 -10.07
C LYS A 55 -19.12 10.73 -9.43
N ARG A 56 -19.65 10.47 -8.23
CA ARG A 56 -19.38 9.23 -7.47
C ARG A 56 -17.88 8.99 -7.22
N ARG A 57 -17.09 10.06 -7.07
CA ARG A 57 -15.66 9.99 -6.75
C ARG A 57 -15.41 10.24 -5.28
N ALA A 58 -14.39 9.59 -4.77
CA ALA A 58 -13.85 9.80 -3.45
C ALA A 58 -12.34 9.56 -3.45
N ALA A 59 -11.66 10.12 -2.45
CA ALA A 59 -10.27 9.85 -2.22
C ALA A 59 -10.03 9.59 -0.73
N VAL A 60 -9.10 8.68 -0.45
CA VAL A 60 -8.67 8.37 0.92
C VAL A 60 -7.18 8.59 1.07
N MET A 61 -6.78 9.12 2.22
CA MET A 61 -5.40 9.26 2.62
C MET A 61 -4.89 7.94 3.21
N VAL A 62 -3.90 7.34 2.55
CA VAL A 62 -3.04 6.32 3.15
C VAL A 62 -1.82 7.03 3.74
N GLY A 63 -1.94 7.46 5.00
CA GLY A 63 -0.90 8.21 5.70
C GLY A 63 0.13 7.29 6.35
N LEU A 64 1.29 7.13 5.72
CA LEU A 64 2.42 6.35 6.24
C LEU A 64 3.33 7.20 7.11
N PHE A 65 3.80 6.65 8.23
CA PHE A 65 4.77 7.33 9.08
C PHE A 65 5.70 6.34 9.77
N ALA A 66 6.87 6.82 10.18
CA ALA A 66 7.86 6.01 10.88
C ALA A 66 7.41 5.69 12.31
N SER A 67 7.41 4.41 12.66
CA SER A 67 7.41 3.98 14.07
C SER A 67 8.74 4.33 14.74
N ARG A 68 8.79 4.23 16.08
CA ARG A 68 10.02 4.42 16.86
C ARG A 68 11.18 3.49 16.48
N HIS A 69 10.88 2.38 15.80
CA HIS A 69 11.86 1.39 15.36
C HIS A 69 12.13 1.46 13.85
N GLY A 70 11.62 2.49 13.16
CA GLY A 70 11.87 2.68 11.73
C GLY A 70 10.99 1.85 10.78
N HIS A 71 10.10 1.02 11.31
CA HIS A 71 9.06 0.35 10.50
C HIS A 71 7.94 1.34 10.15
N LEU A 72 7.29 1.16 9.01
CA LEU A 72 6.18 2.01 8.59
C LEU A 72 4.86 1.56 9.20
N ASN A 73 4.17 2.52 9.81
CA ASN A 73 2.79 2.38 10.23
C ASN A 73 1.88 3.18 9.29
N VAL A 74 0.63 2.73 9.18
CA VAL A 74 -0.45 3.49 8.53
C VAL A 74 -1.35 4.13 9.57
N LEU A 75 -1.78 5.37 9.30
CA LEU A 75 -2.74 6.12 10.07
C LEU A 75 -4.18 5.69 9.74
N LEU A 76 -4.98 5.41 10.76
CA LEU A 76 -6.36 4.93 10.65
C LEU A 76 -7.27 5.65 11.64
N THR A 77 -8.54 5.77 11.27
CA THR A 77 -9.59 6.32 12.11
C THR A 77 -10.55 5.21 12.53
N ARG A 78 -11.20 5.40 13.68
CA ARG A 78 -12.46 4.75 13.97
C ARG A 78 -13.57 5.79 13.84
N ARG A 79 -14.48 5.54 12.91
CA ARG A 79 -15.61 6.43 12.64
C ARG A 79 -16.49 6.60 13.87
N SER A 80 -17.09 7.78 14.03
CA SER A 80 -17.91 8.06 15.19
C SER A 80 -19.08 7.08 15.29
N LYS A 81 -19.37 6.61 16.50
CA LYS A 81 -20.52 5.74 16.77
C LYS A 81 -21.87 6.42 16.48
N THR A 82 -21.88 7.74 16.35
CA THR A 82 -23.07 8.54 16.06
C THR A 82 -23.39 8.68 14.56
N MET A 83 -22.49 8.21 13.69
CA MET A 83 -22.69 8.31 12.24
C MET A 83 -23.78 7.37 11.75
N ARG A 84 -24.49 7.77 10.69
CA ARG A 84 -25.57 6.95 10.08
C ARG A 84 -25.05 5.70 9.37
N THR A 85 -23.82 5.75 8.84
CA THR A 85 -23.22 4.68 8.04
C THR A 85 -21.83 4.36 8.54
N TYR A 86 -21.54 3.05 8.66
CA TYR A 86 -20.24 2.52 9.06
C TYR A 86 -19.80 3.02 10.45
N ALA A 87 -20.76 3.18 11.36
CA ALA A 87 -20.52 3.69 12.71
C ALA A 87 -19.59 2.75 13.50
N GLY A 88 -18.51 3.30 14.07
CA GLY A 88 -17.52 2.52 14.81
C GLY A 88 -16.61 1.64 13.96
N GLU A 89 -16.70 1.69 12.63
CA GLU A 89 -15.80 0.95 11.74
C GLU A 89 -14.43 1.64 11.59
N THR A 90 -13.41 0.83 11.31
CA THR A 90 -12.08 1.32 10.97
C THR A 90 -12.04 1.82 9.53
N ALA A 91 -11.55 3.03 9.32
CA ALA A 91 -11.44 3.66 8.02
C ALA A 91 -10.08 4.35 7.82
N LEU A 92 -9.74 4.58 6.55
CA LEU A 92 -8.75 5.57 6.18
C LEU A 92 -9.43 6.96 6.20
N PRO A 93 -8.72 8.04 6.63
CA PRO A 93 -9.26 9.38 6.48
C PRO A 93 -9.59 9.69 5.03
N GLY A 94 -10.76 10.25 4.76
CA GLY A 94 -11.18 10.46 3.38
C GLY A 94 -12.68 10.53 3.17
N GLY A 95 -13.05 10.94 1.98
CA GLY A 95 -14.44 11.23 1.66
C GLY A 95 -14.66 11.53 0.19
N LYS A 96 -15.85 12.06 -0.10
CA LYS A 96 -16.29 12.31 -1.47
C LYS A 96 -15.56 13.52 -2.04
N MET A 97 -15.32 13.47 -3.35
CA MET A 97 -14.82 14.62 -4.07
C MET A 97 -15.89 15.71 -4.11
N GLU A 98 -15.52 16.92 -3.73
CA GLU A 98 -16.40 18.10 -3.76
C GLU A 98 -16.16 18.95 -5.02
N PRO A 99 -17.11 19.82 -5.41
CA PRO A 99 -16.96 20.66 -6.61
C PRO A 99 -15.67 21.50 -6.63
N GLN A 100 -15.24 21.99 -5.46
CA GLN A 100 -14.03 22.79 -5.31
C GLN A 100 -12.72 21.98 -5.30
N ASP A 101 -12.79 20.65 -5.18
CA ASP A 101 -11.59 19.82 -5.19
C ASP A 101 -11.00 19.78 -6.62
N LEU A 102 -9.77 20.26 -6.79
CA LEU A 102 -9.13 20.26 -8.12
C LEU A 102 -8.59 18.88 -8.51
N THR A 103 -8.23 18.07 -7.51
CA THR A 103 -7.62 16.74 -7.70
C THR A 103 -8.02 15.80 -6.56
N LEU A 104 -7.85 14.49 -6.76
CA LEU A 104 -8.02 13.50 -5.70
C LEU A 104 -7.05 13.70 -4.53
N GLU A 105 -5.85 14.25 -4.78
CA GLU A 105 -4.94 14.63 -3.71
C GLU A 105 -5.54 15.75 -2.85
N HIS A 106 -6.20 16.73 -3.47
CA HIS A 106 -6.88 17.81 -2.74
C HIS A 106 -8.02 17.25 -1.89
N THR A 107 -8.85 16.37 -2.45
CA THR A 107 -9.91 15.67 -1.69
C THR A 107 -9.33 14.93 -0.49
N ALA A 108 -8.33 14.05 -0.68
CA ALA A 108 -7.76 13.28 0.42
C ALA A 108 -7.12 14.15 1.51
N ARG A 109 -6.48 15.27 1.13
CA ARG A 109 -5.90 16.23 2.08
C ARG A 109 -6.95 17.01 2.85
N ARG A 110 -8.00 17.49 2.16
CA ARG A 110 -9.11 18.23 2.76
C ARG A 110 -9.80 17.38 3.82
N GLU A 111 -10.22 16.18 3.44
CA GLU A 111 -10.91 15.24 4.32
C GLU A 111 -10.03 14.85 5.53
N ALA A 112 -8.76 14.50 5.31
CA ALA A 112 -7.85 14.19 6.42
C ALA A 112 -7.61 15.38 7.35
N HIS A 113 -7.63 16.61 6.84
CA HIS A 113 -7.55 17.82 7.64
C HIS A 113 -8.83 18.07 8.44
N GLU A 114 -10.01 17.92 7.83
CA GLU A 114 -11.31 18.11 8.47
C GLU A 114 -11.59 17.06 9.56
N GLU A 115 -11.35 15.78 9.25
CA GLU A 115 -11.63 14.67 10.17
C GLU A 115 -10.62 14.59 11.32
N CYS A 116 -9.34 14.84 11.03
CA CYS A 116 -8.23 14.49 11.92
C CYS A 116 -7.26 15.64 12.23
N GLY A 117 -7.41 16.81 11.60
CA GLY A 117 -6.49 17.93 11.76
C GLY A 117 -5.11 17.69 11.14
N ILE A 118 -5.00 16.79 10.15
CA ILE A 118 -3.74 16.53 9.45
C ILE A 118 -3.33 17.77 8.66
N THR A 119 -2.09 18.23 8.84
CA THR A 119 -1.62 19.46 8.21
C THR A 119 -1.67 19.41 6.67
N LEU A 120 -2.14 20.50 6.07
CA LEU A 120 -2.13 20.69 4.60
C LEU A 120 -0.73 21.01 4.05
N ASN A 121 0.27 21.21 4.93
CA ASN A 121 1.63 21.49 4.51
C ASN A 121 2.23 20.28 3.76
N ARG A 122 2.45 20.46 2.46
CA ARG A 122 2.95 19.42 1.55
C ARG A 122 4.36 18.93 1.88
N HIS A 123 5.18 19.72 2.59
CA HIS A 123 6.51 19.30 3.02
C HIS A 123 6.45 18.37 4.24
N LYS A 124 5.43 18.56 5.09
CA LYS A 124 5.16 17.77 6.29
C LYS A 124 4.35 16.49 6.00
N VAL A 125 3.49 16.54 4.97
CA VAL A 125 2.70 15.41 4.50
C VAL A 125 2.89 15.31 2.99
N ARG A 126 3.87 14.51 2.58
CA ARG A 126 4.31 14.42 1.18
C ARG A 126 3.56 13.32 0.45
N LYS A 127 3.00 13.63 -0.71
CA LYS A 127 2.41 12.61 -1.57
C LYS A 127 3.51 11.71 -2.14
N LEU A 128 3.30 10.40 -2.08
CA LEU A 128 4.16 9.40 -2.70
C LEU A 128 3.56 8.90 -4.01
N ALA A 129 2.28 8.53 -3.99
CA ALA A 129 1.61 7.90 -5.12
C ALA A 129 0.09 8.15 -5.10
N THR A 130 -0.53 7.97 -6.26
CA THR A 130 -1.97 7.77 -6.41
C THR A 130 -2.15 6.37 -6.99
N LEU A 131 -2.87 5.49 -6.29
CA LEU A 131 -3.06 4.10 -6.72
C LEU A 131 -4.28 3.94 -7.62
N SER A 132 -4.42 2.76 -8.22
CA SER A 132 -5.64 2.36 -8.91
C SER A 132 -6.85 2.45 -7.97
N PRO A 133 -8.02 2.87 -8.47
CA PRO A 133 -9.21 3.01 -7.64
C PRO A 133 -9.81 1.65 -7.25
N PHE A 134 -10.64 1.71 -6.22
CA PHE A 134 -11.49 0.62 -5.76
C PHE A 134 -12.96 1.04 -5.85
N LEU A 135 -13.85 0.07 -6.02
CA LEU A 135 -15.29 0.29 -6.00
C LEU A 135 -15.86 -0.04 -4.62
N SER A 136 -16.51 0.94 -3.99
CA SER A 136 -17.26 0.69 -2.77
C SER A 136 -18.58 -0.03 -3.06
N ARG A 137 -19.19 -0.65 -2.04
CA ARG A 137 -20.53 -1.27 -2.13
C ARG A 137 -21.61 -0.34 -2.65
N GLY A 138 -21.43 0.96 -2.46
CA GLY A 138 -22.37 1.96 -2.94
C GLY A 138 -22.12 2.40 -4.38
N ASN A 139 -21.24 1.79 -5.17
CA ASN A 139 -20.81 2.34 -6.47
C ASN A 139 -20.15 3.73 -6.32
N LEU A 140 -19.24 3.85 -5.35
CA LEU A 140 -18.35 5.00 -5.23
C LEU A 140 -16.96 4.56 -5.70
N ILE A 141 -16.38 5.28 -6.66
CA ILE A 141 -15.02 5.03 -7.13
C ILE A 141 -14.08 5.79 -6.20
N VAL A 142 -13.38 5.04 -5.36
CA VAL A 142 -12.55 5.57 -4.28
C VAL A 142 -11.09 5.35 -4.65
N THR A 143 -10.32 6.43 -4.70
CA THR A 143 -8.91 6.38 -5.07
C THR A 143 -8.01 6.55 -3.84
N PRO A 144 -7.14 5.57 -3.53
CA PRO A 144 -6.12 5.73 -2.49
C PRO A 144 -5.03 6.69 -2.94
N VAL A 145 -4.76 7.70 -2.12
CA VAL A 145 -3.60 8.59 -2.28
C VAL A 145 -2.66 8.34 -1.11
N VAL A 146 -1.45 7.88 -1.42
CA VAL A 146 -0.47 7.50 -0.40
C VAL A 146 0.42 8.68 -0.06
N PHE A 147 0.58 8.95 1.22
CA PHE A 147 1.39 10.03 1.74
C PHE A 147 2.40 9.49 2.74
N PHE A 148 3.56 10.15 2.83
CA PHE A 148 4.47 10.01 3.95
C PHE A 148 4.38 11.25 4.85
N ILE A 149 4.04 11.02 6.11
CA ILE A 149 3.93 12.04 7.15
C ILE A 149 5.30 12.12 7.82
N THR A 150 6.00 13.21 7.56
CA THR A 150 7.31 13.53 8.15
C THR A 150 7.20 14.32 9.45
N ASP A 151 6.00 14.83 9.74
CA ASP A 151 5.76 15.67 10.91
C ASP A 151 5.68 14.86 12.21
N GLN A 152 6.81 14.81 12.93
CA GLN A 152 6.88 14.20 14.25
C GLN A 152 6.21 15.06 15.35
N THR A 153 5.84 16.30 15.04
CA THR A 153 5.14 17.24 15.95
C THR A 153 3.63 17.25 15.75
N LEU A 154 3.11 16.32 14.92
CA LEU A 154 1.70 16.24 14.61
C LEU A 154 0.88 16.09 15.89
N MET A 155 -0.01 17.06 16.14
CA MET A 155 -1.04 17.02 17.18
C MET A 155 -2.41 16.97 16.51
N PRO A 156 -2.93 15.77 16.21
CA PRO A 156 -4.21 15.61 15.54
C PRO A 156 -5.35 16.28 16.33
N ARG A 157 -6.25 16.93 15.61
CA ARG A 157 -7.48 17.52 16.16
C ARG A 157 -8.66 16.82 15.53
N LEU A 158 -9.26 15.90 16.28
CA LEU A 158 -10.32 15.06 15.74
C LEU A 158 -11.64 15.83 15.70
N ASN A 159 -12.34 15.74 14.57
CA ASN A 159 -13.74 16.11 14.50
C ASN A 159 -14.56 14.98 15.15
N ALA A 160 -14.97 15.17 16.41
CA ALA A 160 -15.70 14.15 17.17
C ALA A 160 -17.06 13.73 16.55
N LYS A 161 -17.59 14.49 15.59
CA LYS A 161 -18.80 14.09 14.83
C LYS A 161 -18.53 12.97 13.82
N GLU A 162 -17.27 12.83 13.39
CA GLU A 162 -16.87 11.93 12.31
C GLU A 162 -15.87 10.88 12.79
N VAL A 163 -14.99 11.23 13.74
CA VAL A 163 -13.91 10.37 14.22
C VAL A 163 -13.90 10.35 15.75
N ASP A 164 -14.07 9.16 16.33
CA ASP A 164 -13.96 8.98 17.78
C ASP A 164 -12.50 8.71 18.20
N VAL A 165 -11.71 8.06 17.34
CA VAL A 165 -10.32 7.70 17.63
C VAL A 165 -9.47 7.76 16.36
N LEU A 166 -8.25 8.28 16.50
CA LEU A 166 -7.18 8.16 15.53
C LEU A 166 -6.09 7.23 16.10
N PHE A 167 -5.67 6.25 15.32
CA PHE A 167 -4.69 5.25 15.72
C PHE A 167 -3.84 4.81 14.54
N SER A 168 -2.92 3.88 14.79
CA SER A 168 -2.05 3.36 13.73
C SER A 168 -1.94 1.84 13.76
N HIS A 169 -1.59 1.26 12.61
CA HIS A 169 -1.31 -0.16 12.48
C HIS A 169 -0.01 -0.37 11.67
N PRO A 170 0.84 -1.36 11.98
CA PRO A 170 2.00 -1.68 11.14
C PRO A 170 1.55 -2.07 9.72
N LEU A 171 2.17 -1.48 8.70
CA LEU A 171 1.79 -1.75 7.30
C LEU A 171 2.16 -3.19 6.90
N GLU A 172 3.24 -3.74 7.46
CA GLU A 172 3.71 -5.10 7.17
C GLU A 172 2.69 -6.19 7.55
N ASN A 173 1.86 -5.93 8.57
CA ASN A 173 0.84 -6.88 9.03
C ASN A 173 -0.19 -7.22 7.93
N PHE A 174 -0.36 -6.37 6.92
CA PHE A 174 -1.25 -6.67 5.78
C PHE A 174 -0.63 -7.65 4.77
N LEU A 175 0.62 -8.08 4.97
CA LEU A 175 1.24 -9.19 4.24
C LEU A 175 1.38 -10.45 5.09
N THR A 176 1.67 -10.29 6.38
CA THR A 176 2.06 -11.40 7.26
C THR A 176 0.95 -11.83 8.23
N GLY A 177 -0.09 -11.01 8.42
CA GLY A 177 -1.06 -11.18 9.48
C GLY A 177 -0.57 -10.63 10.84
N PRO A 178 -1.26 -10.97 11.95
CA PRO A 178 -2.30 -12.00 12.05
C PRO A 178 -3.60 -11.62 11.32
N ILE A 179 -4.29 -12.63 10.77
CA ILE A 179 -5.64 -12.50 10.20
C ILE A 179 -6.64 -13.08 11.19
N SER A 180 -7.63 -12.29 11.61
CA SER A 180 -8.71 -12.77 12.46
C SER A 180 -9.69 -13.65 11.68
N ARG A 181 -10.08 -13.20 10.48
CA ARG A 181 -10.97 -13.94 9.57
C ARG A 181 -10.63 -13.66 8.12
N SER A 182 -10.83 -14.67 7.28
CA SER A 182 -10.90 -14.54 5.83
C SER A 182 -12.13 -15.31 5.36
N TYR A 183 -12.96 -14.69 4.52
CA TYR A 183 -14.20 -15.29 4.06
C TYR A 183 -14.60 -14.74 2.69
N GLU A 184 -15.39 -15.53 1.96
CA GLU A 184 -15.87 -15.17 0.63
C GLU A 184 -17.30 -14.66 0.70
N ILE A 185 -17.58 -13.62 -0.08
CA ILE A 185 -18.92 -13.11 -0.32
C ILE A 185 -19.19 -13.03 -1.82
N PRO A 186 -20.44 -13.16 -2.29
CA PRO A 186 -20.78 -12.78 -3.64
C PRO A 186 -20.64 -11.26 -3.77
N TRP A 187 -19.82 -10.79 -4.70
CA TRP A 187 -19.69 -9.37 -4.97
C TRP A 187 -21.05 -8.78 -5.36
N PHE A 188 -21.32 -7.55 -4.91
CA PHE A 188 -22.68 -7.02 -4.92
C PHE A 188 -23.27 -6.86 -6.33
N SER A 189 -22.47 -6.42 -7.32
CA SER A 189 -22.91 -6.25 -8.71
C SER A 189 -22.85 -7.55 -9.50
N THR A 190 -21.71 -8.25 -9.49
CA THR A 190 -21.44 -9.38 -10.39
C THR A 190 -21.83 -10.75 -9.82
N LYS A 191 -22.11 -10.84 -8.52
CA LYS A 191 -22.37 -12.09 -7.77
C LYS A 191 -21.23 -13.12 -7.79
N VAL A 192 -20.09 -12.80 -8.39
CA VAL A 192 -18.89 -13.66 -8.37
C VAL A 192 -18.25 -13.67 -6.98
N PRO A 193 -17.52 -14.73 -6.60
CA PRO A 193 -16.82 -14.78 -5.32
C PRO A 193 -15.84 -13.62 -5.15
N TYR A 194 -15.82 -13.03 -3.95
CA TYR A 194 -14.88 -12.00 -3.54
C TYR A 194 -14.41 -12.29 -2.12
N ARG A 195 -13.09 -12.37 -1.94
CA ARG A 195 -12.48 -12.62 -0.63
C ARG A 195 -12.32 -11.33 0.16
N LEU A 196 -12.79 -11.33 1.40
CA LEU A 196 -12.59 -10.27 2.37
C LEU A 196 -11.69 -10.74 3.51
N PHE A 197 -10.91 -9.80 4.05
CA PHE A 197 -10.05 -10.02 5.20
C PHE A 197 -10.49 -9.17 6.39
N GLU A 198 -10.26 -9.73 7.57
CA GLU A 198 -10.34 -9.04 8.85
C GLU A 198 -9.01 -9.14 9.58
N PHE A 199 -8.37 -7.99 9.80
CA PHE A 199 -7.17 -7.87 10.62
C PHE A 199 -7.53 -7.33 12.01
N PRO A 200 -6.98 -7.91 13.08
CA PRO A 200 -7.20 -7.40 14.42
C PRO A 200 -6.53 -6.04 14.57
N SER A 201 -7.15 -5.15 15.34
CA SER A 201 -6.56 -3.86 15.68
C SER A 201 -6.98 -3.43 17.09
N LYS A 202 -6.35 -2.38 17.61
CA LYS A 202 -6.56 -1.90 18.98
C LYS A 202 -7.99 -1.41 19.26
N HIS A 203 -8.70 -0.89 18.25
CA HIS A 203 -9.97 -0.16 18.48
C HIS A 203 -11.19 -0.78 17.81
N SER A 204 -11.00 -1.36 16.63
CA SER A 204 -12.01 -2.04 15.82
C SER A 204 -11.28 -2.86 14.75
N PRO A 205 -11.78 -4.02 14.32
CA PRO A 205 -11.13 -4.76 13.25
C PRO A 205 -10.98 -3.93 11.98
N ILE A 206 -9.92 -4.18 11.21
CA ILE A 206 -9.71 -3.58 9.89
C ILE A 206 -10.26 -4.56 8.88
N ILE A 207 -11.38 -4.21 8.25
CA ILE A 207 -12.15 -5.12 7.40
C ILE A 207 -12.40 -4.57 6.01
N GLY A 208 -12.68 -5.50 5.10
CA GLY A 208 -13.27 -5.24 3.79
C GLY A 208 -12.49 -4.20 3.00
N PHE A 209 -13.20 -3.16 2.55
CA PHE A 209 -12.66 -2.11 1.67
C PHE A 209 -11.36 -1.47 2.20
N THR A 210 -11.30 -1.17 3.51
CA THR A 210 -10.09 -0.61 4.14
C THR A 210 -8.94 -1.62 4.12
N ALA A 211 -9.22 -2.90 4.41
CA ALA A 211 -8.21 -3.96 4.39
C ALA A 211 -7.66 -4.19 2.97
N ASP A 212 -8.52 -4.19 1.94
CA ASP A 212 -8.12 -4.41 0.54
C ASP A 212 -7.14 -3.33 0.04
N ILE A 213 -7.41 -2.06 0.38
CA ILE A 213 -6.49 -0.95 0.05
C ILE A 213 -5.14 -1.16 0.74
N LEU A 214 -5.14 -1.55 2.01
CA LEU A 214 -3.92 -1.68 2.79
C LEU A 214 -3.08 -2.88 2.36
N ILE A 215 -3.73 -3.98 1.98
CA ILE A 215 -3.06 -5.11 1.32
C ILE A 215 -2.41 -4.65 0.02
N GLU A 216 -3.12 -3.92 -0.85
CA GLU A 216 -2.56 -3.42 -2.11
C GLU A 216 -1.35 -2.50 -1.89
N VAL A 217 -1.46 -1.54 -0.96
CA VAL A 217 -0.35 -0.64 -0.59
C VAL A 217 0.85 -1.43 -0.08
N ALA A 218 0.62 -2.45 0.76
CA ALA A 218 1.68 -3.28 1.29
C ALA A 218 2.32 -4.16 0.20
N VAL A 219 1.53 -4.75 -0.70
CA VAL A 219 2.03 -5.57 -1.81
C VAL A 219 2.93 -4.75 -2.73
N ILE A 220 2.45 -3.58 -3.17
CA ILE A 220 3.23 -2.68 -4.02
C ILE A 220 4.48 -2.18 -3.26
N GLY A 221 4.27 -1.77 -2.02
CA GLY A 221 5.28 -1.16 -1.19
C GLY A 221 6.42 -2.12 -0.84
N TYR A 222 6.14 -3.29 -0.29
CA TYR A 222 7.17 -4.29 -0.02
C TYR A 222 7.62 -5.01 -1.30
N GLY A 223 6.82 -4.96 -2.37
CA GLY A 223 7.05 -5.63 -3.65
C GLY A 223 7.08 -7.14 -3.53
N ARG A 224 6.14 -7.70 -2.77
CA ARG A 224 5.91 -9.14 -2.64
C ARG A 224 4.44 -9.40 -2.34
N GLU A 225 3.96 -10.59 -2.67
CA GLU A 225 2.62 -11.04 -2.30
C GLU A 225 2.51 -11.36 -0.79
N PRO A 226 1.29 -11.33 -0.22
CA PRO A 226 1.03 -11.75 1.15
C PRO A 226 1.34 -13.23 1.38
N ASP A 227 1.55 -13.63 2.64
CA ASP A 227 1.75 -15.03 3.04
C ASP A 227 0.44 -15.84 3.08
N PHE A 228 -0.63 -15.28 2.50
CA PHE A 228 -1.97 -15.84 2.45
C PHE A 228 -2.60 -15.61 1.07
N GLU A 229 -3.55 -16.47 0.69
CA GLU A 229 -4.20 -16.39 -0.61
C GLU A 229 -5.17 -15.19 -0.66
N ARG A 230 -4.75 -14.16 -1.40
CA ARG A 230 -5.42 -12.84 -1.46
C ARG A 230 -6.81 -12.86 -2.11
N LYS A 231 -7.04 -13.72 -3.11
CA LYS A 231 -8.25 -13.69 -3.94
C LYS A 231 -8.99 -15.01 -3.85
N ALA A 232 -10.33 -14.97 -3.93
CA ALA A 232 -11.13 -16.16 -4.13
C ALA A 232 -10.93 -16.72 -5.55
N ALA A 233 -11.20 -18.02 -5.72
CA ALA A 233 -11.18 -18.63 -7.05
C ALA A 233 -12.24 -17.95 -7.95
N GLY A 234 -11.83 -17.50 -9.14
CA GLY A 234 -12.70 -16.78 -10.06
C GLY A 234 -13.03 -15.33 -9.67
N GLN A 235 -12.38 -14.78 -8.63
CA GLN A 235 -12.54 -13.38 -8.25
C GLN A 235 -12.02 -12.46 -9.37
N LEU A 236 -12.91 -11.60 -9.86
CA LEU A 236 -12.58 -10.57 -10.85
C LEU A 236 -11.58 -9.55 -10.29
N ALA A 237 -10.76 -8.97 -11.16
CA ALA A 237 -9.94 -7.83 -10.80
C ALA A 237 -10.82 -6.62 -10.48
N MET A 238 -10.34 -5.75 -9.58
CA MET A 238 -11.07 -4.53 -9.19
C MET A 238 -11.34 -3.62 -10.39
N SER A 239 -10.44 -3.58 -11.37
CA SER A 239 -10.65 -2.84 -12.63
C SER A 239 -11.85 -3.37 -13.42
N GLU A 240 -12.00 -4.70 -13.52
CA GLU A 240 -13.13 -5.33 -14.22
C GLU A 240 -14.44 -5.06 -13.49
N ILE A 241 -14.42 -5.14 -12.16
CA ILE A 241 -15.54 -4.77 -11.30
C ILE A 241 -15.97 -3.32 -11.53
N ILE A 242 -15.01 -2.39 -11.63
CA ILE A 242 -15.29 -0.98 -11.92
C ILE A 242 -15.87 -0.82 -13.32
N THR A 243 -15.29 -1.47 -14.33
CA THR A 243 -15.79 -1.43 -15.71
C THR A 243 -17.25 -1.89 -15.79
N ILE A 244 -17.59 -3.01 -15.16
CA ILE A 244 -18.97 -3.51 -15.11
C ILE A 244 -19.88 -2.50 -14.41
N ALA A 245 -19.45 -1.93 -13.28
CA ALA A 245 -20.25 -0.93 -12.58
C ALA A 245 -20.50 0.33 -13.43
N LEU A 246 -19.50 0.81 -14.17
CA LEU A 246 -19.64 1.97 -15.06
C LEU A 246 -20.66 1.73 -16.18
N GLN A 247 -20.86 0.48 -16.60
CA GLN A 247 -21.83 0.10 -17.63
C GLN A 247 -23.23 -0.11 -17.07
N GLU A 248 -23.31 -0.86 -15.97
CA GLU A 248 -24.59 -1.42 -15.52
C GLU A 248 -25.25 -0.61 -14.42
N ALA A 249 -24.47 0.08 -13.58
CA ALA A 249 -25.02 0.72 -12.40
C ALA A 249 -25.83 1.98 -12.76
N PRO A 250 -27.07 2.13 -12.26
CA PRO A 250 -27.92 3.28 -12.58
C PRO A 250 -27.28 4.63 -12.29
N GLU A 251 -26.36 4.70 -11.33
CA GLU A 251 -25.63 5.91 -10.97
C GLU A 251 -24.70 6.43 -12.08
N PHE A 252 -24.32 5.59 -13.05
CA PHE A 252 -23.39 5.92 -14.14
C PHE A 252 -24.03 5.92 -15.54
N GLN A 253 -25.25 5.37 -15.71
CA GLN A 253 -25.89 5.20 -17.02
C GLN A 253 -26.16 6.49 -17.81
N SER A 254 -26.16 7.66 -17.15
CA SER A 254 -26.33 8.98 -17.77
C SER A 254 -25.03 9.78 -17.91
N ASP A 255 -23.89 9.15 -17.67
CA ASP A 255 -22.58 9.81 -17.68
C ASP A 255 -21.76 9.38 -18.91
N ASP A 256 -21.65 10.29 -19.89
CA ASP A 256 -20.92 10.03 -21.14
C ASP A 256 -19.45 9.68 -20.91
N GLN A 257 -18.83 10.22 -19.85
CA GLN A 257 -17.46 9.90 -19.49
C GLN A 257 -17.36 8.46 -18.98
N ALA A 258 -18.31 8.03 -18.13
CA ALA A 258 -18.39 6.64 -17.67
C ALA A 258 -18.54 5.65 -18.85
N LEU A 259 -19.41 5.96 -19.81
CA LEU A 259 -19.60 5.16 -21.03
C LEU A 259 -18.31 5.11 -21.88
N GLY A 260 -17.57 6.22 -21.96
CA GLY A 260 -16.29 6.28 -22.67
C GLY A 260 -15.21 5.37 -22.06
N VAL A 261 -15.02 5.42 -20.74
CA VAL A 261 -14.07 4.55 -20.02
C VAL A 261 -14.42 3.09 -20.23
N ALA A 262 -15.68 2.75 -20.02
CA ALA A 262 -16.15 1.38 -20.12
C ALA A 262 -15.96 0.76 -21.50
N LYS A 263 -16.01 1.54 -22.58
CA LYS A 263 -15.78 1.06 -23.95
C LYS A 263 -14.29 0.88 -24.27
N HIS A 264 -13.42 1.74 -23.75
CA HIS A 264 -11.99 1.70 -24.05
C HIS A 264 -11.28 0.49 -23.42
N ASP A 265 -11.77 0.06 -22.25
CA ASP A 265 -11.20 -1.05 -21.48
C ASP A 265 -11.74 -2.42 -21.91
N LEU A 266 -12.40 -2.52 -23.06
CA LEU A 266 -12.82 -3.78 -23.66
C LEU A 266 -12.04 -4.09 -24.95
N LEU A 267 -11.83 -5.39 -25.20
CA LEU A 267 -11.50 -5.91 -26.53
C LEU A 267 -12.75 -5.85 -27.42
N GLU A 268 -12.57 -6.02 -28.75
CA GLU A 268 -13.68 -5.95 -29.72
C GLU A 268 -14.78 -7.00 -29.48
N ASP A 269 -14.48 -8.06 -28.73
CA ASP A 269 -15.40 -9.11 -28.31
C ASP A 269 -16.13 -8.82 -26.98
N GLY A 270 -15.88 -7.66 -26.36
CA GLY A 270 -16.50 -7.25 -25.11
C GLY A 270 -15.83 -7.78 -23.83
N SER A 271 -14.65 -8.42 -23.93
CA SER A 271 -13.88 -8.87 -22.77
C SER A 271 -12.94 -7.78 -22.21
N PRO A 272 -12.65 -7.74 -20.88
CA PRO A 272 -11.81 -6.69 -20.30
C PRO A 272 -10.35 -6.72 -20.78
N ARG A 273 -9.81 -5.56 -21.15
CA ARG A 273 -8.37 -5.34 -21.39
C ARG A 273 -7.65 -5.29 -20.04
N GLY A 274 -6.86 -6.31 -19.74
CA GLY A 274 -6.05 -6.37 -18.51
C GLY A 274 -5.17 -5.13 -18.28
N THR A 275 -5.11 -4.63 -17.05
CA THR A 275 -4.38 -3.41 -16.69
C THR A 275 -2.85 -3.54 -16.81
N LEU A 276 -2.17 -2.41 -17.05
CA LEU A 276 -0.70 -2.32 -17.06
C LEU A 276 -0.04 -2.79 -15.75
N CYS A 277 -0.73 -2.75 -14.62
CA CYS A 277 -0.17 -3.08 -13.30
C CYS A 277 0.19 -4.57 -13.16
N SER A 278 -0.57 -5.49 -13.77
CA SER A 278 -0.20 -6.93 -13.76
C SER A 278 1.09 -7.18 -14.54
N ARG A 279 1.27 -6.47 -15.67
CA ARG A 279 2.50 -6.55 -16.48
C ARG A 279 3.76 -6.07 -15.74
N PHE A 280 3.62 -5.13 -14.80
CA PHE A 280 4.74 -4.64 -14.00
C PHE A 280 5.13 -5.57 -12.86
N VAL A 281 4.16 -6.24 -12.22
CA VAL A 281 4.45 -7.26 -11.19
C VAL A 281 5.14 -8.47 -11.83
N ASP A 282 4.69 -8.90 -13.00
CA ASP A 282 5.34 -9.98 -13.77
C ASP A 282 6.75 -9.59 -14.24
N ALA A 283 6.97 -8.32 -14.62
CA ALA A 283 8.27 -7.82 -15.06
C ALA A 283 9.30 -7.61 -13.93
N LEU A 284 8.88 -7.64 -12.66
CA LEU A 284 9.75 -7.56 -11.48
C LEU A 284 10.06 -8.94 -10.87
N GLN A 285 9.48 -10.01 -11.38
CA GLN A 285 9.90 -11.37 -11.03
C GLN A 285 11.18 -11.71 -11.79
N PRO A 286 12.25 -12.20 -11.12
CA PRO A 286 13.37 -12.77 -11.84
C PRO A 286 12.84 -13.95 -12.68
N PRO A 287 13.33 -14.13 -13.93
CA PRO A 287 12.87 -15.23 -14.76
C PRO A 287 13.05 -16.54 -14.00
N GLN A 288 11.97 -17.32 -13.88
CA GLN A 288 12.06 -18.69 -13.40
C GLN A 288 12.86 -19.50 -14.41
N MET A 289 14.18 -19.48 -14.25
CA MET A 289 15.03 -20.48 -14.88
C MET A 289 14.82 -21.79 -14.14
N SER A 290 14.03 -22.66 -14.77
CA SER A 290 14.04 -24.10 -14.51
C SER A 290 15.49 -24.61 -14.61
N ILE A 291 16.08 -24.93 -13.45
CA ILE A 291 17.31 -25.71 -13.36
C ILE A 291 16.94 -27.16 -13.68
N SER A 292 16.72 -27.45 -14.96
CA SER A 292 16.68 -28.84 -15.45
C SER A 292 16.93 -29.03 -16.94
N GLN A 293 17.10 -27.98 -17.77
CA GLN A 293 17.19 -28.19 -19.23
C GLN A 293 18.28 -27.41 -19.98
N THR A 294 19.40 -27.06 -19.35
CA THR A 294 20.59 -26.59 -20.11
C THR A 294 21.90 -27.20 -19.60
N LEU A 295 22.03 -28.52 -19.71
CA LEU A 295 23.32 -29.23 -19.60
C LEU A 295 23.50 -30.24 -20.75
N SER A 296 23.24 -29.81 -22.00
CA SER A 296 23.55 -30.63 -23.18
C SER A 296 24.20 -29.91 -24.36
N SER A 297 24.56 -28.61 -24.28
CA SER A 297 25.14 -27.92 -25.45
C SER A 297 26.40 -27.09 -25.23
N LEU A 298 26.99 -27.01 -24.03
CA LEU A 298 28.24 -26.23 -23.83
C LEU A 298 29.41 -27.03 -23.21
N GLY A 299 29.43 -28.35 -23.43
CA GLY A 299 30.57 -29.20 -23.11
C GLY A 299 31.43 -29.50 -24.34
N LYS A 300 32.06 -28.48 -24.95
CA LYS A 300 33.17 -28.62 -25.94
C LYS A 300 33.67 -27.23 -26.36
N ARG A 301 34.52 -26.61 -25.55
CA ARG A 301 35.65 -25.74 -25.97
C ARG A 301 36.33 -25.15 -24.74
N PHE A 302 37.65 -25.10 -24.82
CA PHE A 302 38.62 -24.57 -23.84
C PHE A 302 39.03 -25.52 -22.69
N LEU A 303 39.96 -26.42 -23.05
CA LEU A 303 41.10 -26.74 -22.20
C LEU A 303 41.94 -25.47 -21.97
N GLY A 304 42.38 -25.23 -20.74
CA GLY A 304 43.33 -24.15 -20.44
C GLY A 304 43.67 -23.97 -18.96
N LYS A 305 44.41 -24.94 -18.39
CA LYS A 305 45.39 -24.87 -17.28
C LYS A 305 45.16 -23.93 -16.07
N ARG A 306 45.20 -24.58 -14.88
CA ARG A 306 45.77 -24.19 -13.56
C ARG A 306 45.06 -23.00 -12.85
N GLU A 307 44.76 -23.03 -11.56
CA GLU A 307 45.54 -23.50 -10.41
C GLU A 307 44.59 -23.75 -9.21
N LEU A 308 44.81 -24.83 -8.47
CA LEU A 308 44.09 -25.14 -7.23
C LEU A 308 44.68 -24.32 -6.07
N VAL A 309 43.83 -23.67 -5.29
CA VAL A 309 44.14 -23.33 -3.89
C VAL A 309 43.03 -23.88 -3.02
N HIS A 310 43.40 -24.88 -2.23
CA HIS A 310 42.59 -25.54 -1.22
C HIS A 310 42.80 -24.77 0.10
N LEU A 311 41.73 -24.30 0.74
CA LEU A 311 41.80 -24.02 2.18
C LEU A 311 40.49 -24.48 2.84
N ASP A 312 40.65 -25.54 3.61
CA ASP A 312 39.70 -26.17 4.52
C ASP A 312 39.85 -25.50 5.89
N LEU A 313 38.75 -25.08 6.52
CA LEU A 313 38.70 -24.80 7.96
C LEU A 313 37.31 -25.13 8.49
N ARG A 314 37.14 -26.38 8.94
CA ARG A 314 36.26 -26.73 10.06
C ARG A 314 36.85 -26.16 11.36
N ALA A 315 36.04 -25.44 12.14
CA ALA A 315 36.25 -25.36 13.58
C ALA A 315 34.91 -25.16 14.32
N HIS A 316 34.68 -26.06 15.27
CA HIS A 316 33.63 -26.06 16.27
C HIS A 316 33.72 -24.86 17.22
N SER A 317 32.59 -24.41 17.75
CA SER A 317 32.41 -24.38 19.21
C SER A 317 30.93 -24.27 19.60
N LYS A 318 30.51 -25.19 20.47
CA LYS A 318 29.27 -25.15 21.26
C LYS A 318 29.52 -24.20 22.45
N PHE A 319 28.59 -23.31 22.78
CA PHE A 319 28.47 -22.79 24.14
C PHE A 319 27.03 -22.33 24.45
N ASN A 320 26.44 -22.99 25.44
CA ASN A 320 25.34 -22.56 26.31
C ASN A 320 25.64 -23.30 27.64
N PRO A 321 25.43 -22.72 28.85
CA PRO A 321 24.08 -22.48 29.35
C PRO A 321 23.89 -21.23 30.25
N ALA A 322 22.61 -21.00 30.53
CA ALA A 322 21.97 -20.00 31.38
C ALA A 322 22.41 -19.98 32.86
N LEU A 323 22.06 -18.88 33.55
CA LEU A 323 21.58 -18.78 34.97
C LEU A 323 21.14 -17.31 35.27
N PRO A 324 20.40 -16.99 36.36
CA PRO A 324 19.01 -16.50 36.29
C PRO A 324 18.80 -15.01 36.70
N LEU A 325 17.63 -14.48 36.35
CA LEU A 325 17.08 -13.19 36.79
C LEU A 325 16.57 -13.28 38.24
N GLY A 326 17.02 -12.36 39.08
CA GLY A 326 16.56 -12.18 40.45
C GLY A 326 15.30 -11.32 40.55
N ASP A 327 14.46 -11.68 41.50
CA ASP A 327 13.22 -11.00 41.88
C ASP A 327 13.49 -9.60 42.46
N LEU A 328 12.74 -8.61 41.96
CA LEU A 328 12.73 -7.25 42.47
C LEU A 328 11.54 -7.07 43.43
N VAL A 329 11.89 -6.87 44.69
CA VAL A 329 11.01 -6.56 45.82
C VAL A 329 10.35 -5.19 45.63
N VAL A 330 9.04 -5.14 45.86
CA VAL A 330 8.24 -3.93 46.06
C VAL A 330 8.24 -3.59 47.55
N PRO A 331 8.36 -2.31 47.96
CA PRO A 331 7.79 -1.87 49.22
C PRO A 331 6.64 -0.89 48.97
N GLY A 332 5.49 -1.20 49.57
CA GLY A 332 4.42 -0.24 49.80
C GLY A 332 4.61 0.49 51.12
N ALA A 333 4.27 1.77 51.12
CA ALA A 333 3.62 2.53 52.19
C ALA A 333 3.13 3.84 51.58
#